data_AF-A0A840RTN0-F1
#
_entry.id   AF-A0A840RTN0-F1
#
_cell.length_a   1.000
_cell.length_b   1.000
_cell.length_c   1.000
_cell.angle_alpha   90.00
_cell.angle_beta   90.00
_cell.angle_gamma   90.00
#
_symmetry.space_group_name_H-M   'P 1'
#
loop_
_entity.id
_entity.type
_entity.pdbx_description
1 polymer ?
#
loop_
_entity_poly.entity_id
_entity_poly.type
_entity_poly.pdbx_seq_one_letter_code
_entity_poly.pdbx_strand_id
1 'polypeptide(L)'
;MKKLLATCFAVLLLAGCATRDEWQPDTGNMIFKVQARSYDDVWTAAIRTISRNLTIRDTNKAQGRILAETSAGMVTSSEVITVVISPANRNASSYTIDIQNRKRSMGLISGPDQIRNIVAGIKAELGSMASTGPVSLKDSLSPSEEVITVPLADPAPQAPAVTGELTVQVEQLARQSGCQPTSAARLIAKTTGVETYQTSCQNGQQALFKCEMRQCRRLD
;
A
#
# COMPACT_ATOMS: atom_id res chain seq x y z
N MET A 1 -2.26 6.92 -69.43
CA MET A 1 -3.66 7.20 -69.83
C MET A 1 -4.59 6.80 -68.67
N LYS A 2 -5.36 7.76 -68.13
CA LYS A 2 -6.79 7.68 -67.69
C LYS A 2 -7.19 6.44 -66.83
N LYS A 3 -7.74 6.53 -65.61
CA LYS A 3 -8.61 7.55 -64.99
C LYS A 3 -8.57 7.48 -63.46
N LEU A 4 -8.85 8.63 -62.84
CA LEU A 4 -9.22 8.82 -61.44
C LEU A 4 -10.47 8.01 -61.05
N LEU A 5 -10.54 7.57 -59.79
CA LEU A 5 -11.75 7.78 -58.99
C LEU A 5 -11.38 7.97 -57.51
N ALA A 6 -11.63 9.17 -57.03
CA ALA A 6 -11.58 9.57 -55.64
C ALA A 6 -12.81 9.03 -54.90
N THR A 7 -12.63 8.52 -53.68
CA THR A 7 -13.72 8.49 -52.71
C THR A 7 -13.14 8.70 -51.32
N CYS A 8 -13.17 9.96 -50.89
CA CYS A 8 -13.04 10.37 -49.51
C CYS A 8 -14.19 9.73 -48.71
N PHE A 9 -13.87 8.90 -47.71
CA PHE A 9 -14.77 8.67 -46.59
C PHE A 9 -14.01 8.96 -45.30
N ALA A 10 -13.88 10.26 -45.04
CA ALA A 10 -13.53 10.78 -43.73
C ALA A 10 -14.79 10.66 -42.86
N VAL A 11 -14.86 9.62 -42.03
CA VAL A 11 -15.72 9.59 -40.86
C VAL A 11 -14.82 9.61 -39.64
N LEU A 12 -14.53 10.83 -39.19
CA LEU A 12 -14.18 11.11 -37.81
C LEU A 12 -15.47 11.00 -36.98
N LEU A 13 -15.54 10.01 -36.09
CA LEU A 13 -16.37 10.08 -34.91
C LEU A 13 -15.49 9.81 -33.69
N LEU A 14 -15.23 10.91 -32.98
CA LEU A 14 -14.71 10.92 -31.61
C LEU A 14 -15.76 10.31 -30.67
N ALA A 15 -15.45 9.16 -30.07
CA ALA A 15 -16.06 8.75 -28.81
C ALA A 15 -15.20 7.66 -28.15
N GLY A 16 -14.60 7.99 -27.01
CA GLY A 16 -14.00 7.01 -26.12
C GLY A 16 -12.50 7.17 -25.87
N CYS A 17 -12.06 8.28 -25.27
CA CYS A 17 -10.94 8.19 -24.32
C CYS A 17 -11.43 7.45 -23.07
N ALA A 18 -11.79 6.18 -23.22
CA ALA A 18 -11.70 5.25 -22.11
C ALA A 18 -10.27 4.75 -22.16
N THR A 19 -9.37 5.40 -21.43
CA THR A 19 -8.14 4.76 -20.99
C THR A 19 -8.59 3.63 -20.06
N ARG A 20 -9.08 2.53 -20.64
CA ARG A 20 -9.12 1.25 -19.94
C ARG A 20 -7.66 0.94 -19.72
N ASP A 21 -7.26 0.93 -18.45
CA ASP A 21 -5.97 0.40 -18.01
C ASP A 21 -5.73 -0.90 -18.79
N GLU A 22 -4.81 -0.84 -19.77
CA GLU A 22 -4.44 -1.95 -20.62
C GLU A 22 -3.81 -2.99 -19.70
N TRP A 23 -4.65 -3.89 -19.22
CA TRP A 23 -4.29 -4.94 -18.29
C TRP A 23 -3.58 -6.01 -19.10
N GLN A 24 -2.25 -5.94 -19.15
CA GLN A 24 -1.45 -6.86 -19.94
C GLN A 24 -1.35 -8.19 -19.18
N PRO A 25 -1.96 -9.28 -19.70
CA PRO A 25 -1.97 -10.56 -19.00
C PRO A 25 -0.78 -11.37 -19.47
N ASP A 26 0.32 -11.43 -18.71
CA ASP A 26 1.20 -12.60 -18.82
C ASP A 26 2.14 -12.82 -17.61
N THR A 27 2.36 -14.11 -17.32
CA THR A 27 3.43 -14.69 -16.49
C THR A 27 3.46 -14.38 -15.00
N GLY A 28 2.38 -14.63 -14.26
CA GLY A 28 2.44 -14.83 -12.80
C GLY A 28 3.00 -13.67 -11.96
N ASN A 29 3.40 -12.58 -12.59
CA ASN A 29 3.90 -11.33 -12.07
C ASN A 29 2.94 -10.26 -12.55
N MET A 30 2.81 -9.17 -11.81
CA MET A 30 1.95 -8.07 -12.24
C MET A 30 2.59 -6.74 -11.91
N ILE A 31 2.49 -5.84 -12.87
CA ILE A 31 2.97 -4.47 -12.74
C ILE A 31 1.76 -3.54 -12.91
N PHE A 32 1.63 -2.56 -12.03
CA PHE A 32 0.63 -1.50 -12.20
C PHE A 32 1.14 -0.16 -11.68
N LYS A 33 0.53 0.92 -12.16
CA LYS A 33 0.89 2.28 -11.78
C LYS A 33 -0.13 2.87 -10.80
N VAL A 34 0.37 3.67 -9.88
CA VAL A 34 -0.42 4.46 -8.93
C VAL A 34 -0.03 5.92 -9.09
N GLN A 35 -0.99 6.77 -9.43
CA GLN A 35 -0.77 8.22 -9.58
C GLN A 35 -1.15 8.97 -8.31
N ALA A 36 -0.53 10.13 -8.09
CA ALA A 36 -0.96 11.13 -7.11
C ALA A 36 -1.13 10.60 -5.67
N ARG A 37 -0.09 9.96 -5.14
CA ARG A 37 -0.03 9.48 -3.74
C ARG A 37 1.28 9.86 -3.09
N SER A 38 1.34 9.87 -1.77
CA SER A 38 2.63 9.88 -1.09
C SER A 38 3.27 8.49 -1.17
N TYR A 39 4.60 8.42 -1.22
CA TYR A 39 5.30 7.14 -1.15
C TYR A 39 4.94 6.36 0.13
N ASP A 40 4.72 7.08 1.24
CA ASP A 40 4.36 6.49 2.52
C ASP A 40 2.99 5.80 2.49
N ASP A 41 2.01 6.36 1.76
CA ASP A 41 0.70 5.73 1.57
C ASP A 41 0.79 4.48 0.70
N VAL A 42 1.55 4.56 -0.40
CA VAL A 42 1.78 3.42 -1.30
C VAL A 42 2.48 2.28 -0.56
N TRP A 43 3.51 2.60 0.21
CA TRP A 43 4.21 1.65 1.07
C TRP A 43 3.28 1.03 2.11
N THR A 44 2.49 1.85 2.81
CA THR A 44 1.57 1.39 3.85
C THR A 44 0.48 0.47 3.28
N ALA A 45 -0.10 0.82 2.13
CA ALA A 45 -1.09 0.01 1.44
C ALA A 45 -0.52 -1.36 1.00
N ALA A 46 0.71 -1.37 0.50
CA ALA A 46 1.43 -2.60 0.15
C ALA A 46 1.66 -3.48 1.39
N ILE A 47 2.25 -2.93 2.46
CA ILE A 47 2.52 -3.69 3.69
C ILE A 47 1.24 -4.26 4.30
N ARG A 48 0.16 -3.48 4.39
CA ARG A 48 -1.14 -3.93 4.92
C ARG A 48 -1.71 -5.08 4.10
N THR A 49 -1.65 -4.97 2.78
CA THR A 49 -2.17 -6.02 1.90
C THR A 49 -1.35 -7.30 2.01
N ILE A 50 -0.02 -7.18 2.01
CA ILE A 50 0.88 -8.33 2.09
C ILE A 50 0.76 -9.02 3.45
N SER A 51 0.84 -8.29 4.57
CA SER A 51 0.79 -8.86 5.92
C SER A 51 -0.52 -9.58 6.26
N ARG A 52 -1.64 -9.25 5.60
CA ARG A 52 -2.91 -9.98 5.78
C ARG A 52 -2.93 -11.34 5.11
N ASN A 53 -2.21 -11.50 4.00
CA ASN A 53 -2.30 -12.69 3.15
C ASN A 53 -1.04 -13.55 3.23
N LEU A 54 0.11 -12.96 3.57
CA LEU A 54 1.44 -13.53 3.48
C LEU A 54 2.27 -13.21 4.71
N THR A 55 3.30 -14.03 4.92
CA THR A 55 4.30 -13.80 5.95
C THR A 55 5.41 -12.91 5.42
N ILE A 56 5.52 -11.67 5.92
CA ILE A 56 6.63 -10.78 5.58
C ILE A 56 7.93 -11.36 6.16
N ARG A 57 8.94 -11.50 5.29
CA ARG A 57 10.29 -11.97 5.64
C ARG A 57 11.25 -10.83 5.83
N ASP A 58 11.24 -9.88 4.91
CA ASP A 58 12.16 -8.75 4.86
C ASP A 58 11.46 -7.55 4.23
N THR A 59 11.88 -6.36 4.62
CA THR A 59 11.48 -5.12 3.95
C THR A 59 12.72 -4.30 3.61
N ASN A 60 12.57 -3.30 2.77
CA ASN A 60 13.53 -2.23 2.63
C ASN A 60 12.80 -1.03 2.04
N LYS A 61 12.36 -0.13 2.93
CA LYS A 61 11.59 1.04 2.53
C LYS A 61 12.43 2.05 1.74
N ALA A 62 13.74 2.11 1.96
CA ALA A 62 14.60 2.99 1.18
C ALA A 62 14.76 2.53 -0.29
N GLN A 63 14.63 1.21 -0.53
CA GLN A 63 14.71 0.60 -1.85
C GLN A 63 13.34 0.24 -2.46
N GLY A 64 12.25 0.48 -1.72
CA GLY A 64 10.91 0.11 -2.18
C GLY A 64 10.65 -1.38 -2.27
N ARG A 65 11.36 -2.22 -1.52
CA ARG A 65 11.25 -3.68 -1.63
C ARG A 65 10.55 -4.32 -0.43
N ILE A 66 9.59 -5.21 -0.68
CA ILE A 66 8.94 -6.05 0.33
C ILE A 66 9.12 -7.51 -0.11
N LEU A 67 9.69 -8.33 0.75
CA LEU A 67 9.84 -9.76 0.54
C LEU A 67 8.89 -10.52 1.46
N ALA A 68 8.02 -11.33 0.89
CA ALA A 68 7.06 -12.13 1.64
C ALA A 68 7.00 -13.56 1.11
N GLU A 69 6.55 -14.46 1.97
CA GLU A 69 6.33 -15.86 1.61
C GLU A 69 4.88 -16.25 1.91
N THR A 70 4.33 -17.16 1.11
CA THR A 70 3.06 -17.80 1.46
C THR A 70 3.22 -18.52 2.80
N SER A 71 2.28 -18.27 3.71
CA SER A 71 2.22 -18.96 4.99
C SER A 71 2.09 -20.46 4.70
N ALA A 72 3.10 -21.24 5.09
CA ALA A 72 3.13 -22.67 4.82
C ALA A 72 1.97 -23.36 5.54
N GLY A 73 0.93 -23.76 4.80
CA GLY A 73 0.11 -24.91 5.17
C GLY A 73 0.83 -26.20 4.76
N MET A 74 0.42 -27.36 5.30
CA MET A 74 1.07 -28.67 5.07
C MET A 74 1.21 -29.11 3.60
N VAL A 75 0.70 -28.35 2.62
CA VAL A 75 0.54 -28.81 1.22
C VAL A 75 0.92 -27.77 0.14
N THR A 76 1.28 -26.53 0.50
CA THR A 76 1.57 -25.48 -0.51
C THR A 76 3.07 -25.22 -0.62
N SER A 77 3.61 -25.31 -1.84
CA SER A 77 4.99 -24.91 -2.15
C SER A 77 5.26 -23.49 -1.63
N SER A 78 6.42 -23.28 -0.99
CA SER A 78 6.86 -21.96 -0.52
C SER A 78 7.08 -21.03 -1.72
N GLU A 79 6.08 -20.22 -2.03
CA GLU A 79 6.19 -19.16 -3.01
C GLU A 79 6.76 -17.93 -2.34
N VAL A 80 7.78 -17.35 -2.96
CA VAL A 80 8.36 -16.09 -2.52
C VAL A 80 7.78 -14.99 -3.39
N ILE A 81 7.03 -14.08 -2.77
CA ILE A 81 6.49 -12.88 -3.42
C ILE A 81 7.43 -11.71 -3.12
N THR A 82 7.85 -11.02 -4.17
CA THR A 82 8.60 -9.76 -4.04
C THR A 82 7.75 -8.63 -4.58
N VAL A 83 7.50 -7.60 -3.78
CA VAL A 83 6.88 -6.34 -4.22
C VAL A 83 7.96 -5.28 -4.32
N VAL A 84 8.05 -4.60 -5.46
CA VAL A 84 8.99 -3.51 -5.72
C VAL A 84 8.21 -2.25 -6.11
N ILE A 85 8.41 -1.17 -5.35
CA ILE A 85 7.77 0.13 -5.55
C ILE A 85 8.83 1.12 -6.03
N SER A 86 8.67 1.59 -7.27
CA SER A 86 9.64 2.47 -7.95
C SER A 86 8.98 3.75 -8.47
N PRO A 87 9.60 4.92 -8.27
CA PRO A 87 10.85 5.14 -7.54
C PRO A 87 10.63 5.13 -6.01
N ALA A 88 11.65 4.72 -5.25
CA ALA A 88 11.62 4.68 -3.78
C ALA A 88 11.98 6.04 -3.14
N ASN A 89 11.33 7.11 -3.60
CA ASN A 89 11.50 8.45 -3.05
C ASN A 89 10.13 9.11 -2.82
N ARG A 90 10.07 10.11 -1.94
CA ARG A 90 8.79 10.70 -1.49
C ARG A 90 8.11 11.64 -2.49
N ASN A 91 8.80 12.03 -3.57
CA ASN A 91 8.40 13.15 -4.43
C ASN A 91 8.09 12.73 -5.88
N ALA A 92 7.62 11.50 -6.09
CA ALA A 92 7.22 11.04 -7.42
C ALA A 92 5.74 11.37 -7.70
N SER A 93 5.46 11.85 -8.91
CA SER A 93 4.09 12.06 -9.39
C SER A 93 3.33 10.75 -9.61
N SER A 94 4.06 9.64 -9.77
CA SER A 94 3.51 8.29 -9.87
C SER A 94 4.51 7.25 -9.37
N TYR A 95 3.98 6.12 -8.91
CA TYR A 95 4.75 4.95 -8.50
C TYR A 95 4.35 3.76 -9.36
N THR A 96 5.34 2.96 -9.74
CA THR A 96 5.15 1.65 -10.37
C THR A 96 5.33 0.59 -9.30
N ILE A 97 4.35 -0.31 -9.19
CA ILE A 97 4.37 -1.43 -8.26
C ILE A 97 4.52 -2.69 -9.11
N ASP A 98 5.66 -3.35 -8.99
CA ASP A 98 5.97 -4.64 -9.62
C ASP A 98 5.88 -5.75 -8.56
N ILE A 99 5.03 -6.74 -8.81
CA ILE A 99 4.80 -7.88 -7.93
C ILE A 99 5.28 -9.13 -8.67
N GLN A 100 6.33 -9.74 -8.14
CA GLN A 100 6.97 -10.91 -8.73
C GLN A 100 6.68 -12.16 -7.91
N ASN A 101 6.20 -13.23 -8.54
CA ASN A 101 6.16 -14.57 -7.98
C ASN A 101 7.44 -15.34 -8.32
N ARG A 102 8.22 -15.69 -7.31
CA ARG A 102 9.31 -16.66 -7.47
C ARG A 102 8.89 -18.00 -6.87
N LYS A 103 8.47 -18.91 -7.75
CA LYS A 103 8.19 -20.30 -7.41
C LYS A 103 9.50 -21.03 -7.09
N ARG A 104 9.62 -21.65 -5.91
CA ARG A 104 10.77 -22.51 -5.56
C ARG A 104 10.69 -23.93 -6.14
N SER A 105 9.51 -24.39 -6.58
CA SER A 105 9.32 -25.71 -7.17
C SER A 105 8.48 -25.65 -8.45
N MET A 106 8.91 -26.37 -9.49
CA MET A 106 8.35 -26.36 -10.84
C MET A 106 6.99 -27.10 -10.98
N GLY A 107 6.45 -27.70 -9.92
CA GLY A 107 5.43 -28.77 -10.03
C GLY A 107 4.05 -28.51 -9.43
N LEU A 108 3.77 -27.36 -8.83
CA LEU A 108 2.44 -27.07 -8.25
C LEU A 108 1.85 -25.78 -8.81
N ILE A 109 0.53 -25.84 -9.08
CA ILE A 109 -0.27 -24.76 -9.64
C ILE A 109 -0.40 -23.66 -8.57
N SER A 110 0.62 -22.79 -8.53
CA SER A 110 0.49 -21.41 -8.06
C SER A 110 -0.77 -20.80 -8.65
N GLY A 111 -1.88 -20.77 -7.91
CA GLY A 111 -3.15 -20.28 -8.43
C GLY A 111 -2.95 -18.87 -8.99
N PRO A 112 -3.34 -18.60 -10.26
CA PRO A 112 -3.18 -17.27 -10.88
C PRO A 112 -3.94 -16.15 -10.13
N ASP A 113 -4.71 -16.49 -9.10
CA ASP A 113 -5.54 -15.58 -8.31
C ASP A 113 -4.78 -14.87 -7.18
N GLN A 114 -3.69 -15.43 -6.66
CA GLN A 114 -3.06 -14.85 -5.47
C GLN A 114 -2.49 -13.45 -5.73
N ILE A 115 -1.73 -13.27 -6.80
CA ILE A 115 -1.19 -11.95 -7.15
C ILE A 115 -2.30 -11.01 -7.59
N ARG A 116 -3.39 -11.53 -8.17
CA ARG A 116 -4.61 -10.75 -8.45
C ARG A 116 -5.23 -10.21 -7.17
N ASN A 117 -5.32 -11.02 -6.12
CA ASN A 117 -5.82 -10.61 -4.82
C ASN A 117 -4.89 -9.57 -4.16
N ILE A 118 -3.57 -9.69 -4.33
CA ILE A 118 -2.61 -8.69 -3.84
C ILE A 118 -2.81 -7.36 -4.57
N VAL A 119 -2.86 -7.35 -5.91
CA VAL A 119 -3.11 -6.11 -6.67
C VAL A 119 -4.44 -5.47 -6.28
N ALA A 120 -5.51 -6.27 -6.22
CA ALA A 120 -6.83 -5.80 -5.82
C ALA A 120 -6.80 -5.21 -4.40
N GLY A 121 -6.13 -5.87 -3.45
CA GLY A 121 -6.00 -5.41 -2.08
C GLY A 121 -5.23 -4.09 -1.96
N ILE A 122 -4.12 -3.94 -2.69
CA ILE A 122 -3.35 -2.68 -2.68
C ILE A 122 -4.19 -1.54 -3.25
N LYS A 123 -4.88 -1.77 -4.37
CA LYS A 123 -5.80 -0.78 -4.96
C LYS A 123 -6.92 -0.40 -3.99
N ALA A 124 -7.49 -1.38 -3.28
CA ALA A 124 -8.54 -1.15 -2.29
C ALA A 124 -8.04 -0.32 -1.08
N GLU A 125 -6.86 -0.66 -0.52
CA GLU A 125 -6.25 0.13 0.56
C GLU A 125 -6.01 1.58 0.13
N LEU A 126 -5.44 1.79 -1.06
CA LEU A 126 -5.19 3.12 -1.61
C LEU A 126 -6.49 3.91 -1.84
N GLY A 127 -7.55 3.24 -2.28
CA GLY A 127 -8.89 3.83 -2.40
C GLY A 127 -9.46 4.27 -1.05
N SER A 128 -9.34 3.42 -0.02
CA SER A 128 -9.82 3.74 1.33
C SER A 128 -9.08 4.91 1.97
N MET A 129 -7.77 5.02 1.75
CA MET A 129 -6.95 6.14 2.22
C MET A 129 -7.33 7.46 1.54
N ALA A 130 -7.77 7.40 0.27
CA ALA A 130 -8.28 8.56 -0.46
C ALA A 130 -9.58 9.13 0.12
N SER A 131 -10.44 8.27 0.67
CA SER A 131 -11.75 8.64 1.18
C SER A 131 -11.71 9.41 2.50
N THR A 132 -10.52 9.65 3.07
CA THR A 132 -10.36 10.44 4.30
C THR A 132 -10.16 11.95 4.01
N GLY A 133 -10.56 12.41 2.82
CA GLY A 133 -10.77 13.83 2.48
C GLY A 133 -12.15 14.34 2.92
N PRO A 134 -12.38 15.66 2.99
CA PRO A 134 -13.33 16.27 3.90
C PRO A 134 -14.76 15.77 3.67
N VAL A 135 -15.41 15.38 4.76
CA VAL A 135 -16.85 15.16 4.84
C VAL A 135 -17.52 16.42 4.27
N SER A 136 -18.13 16.29 3.10
CA SER A 136 -18.90 17.36 2.48
C SER A 136 -20.19 17.54 3.27
N LEU A 137 -20.11 18.28 4.38
CA LEU A 137 -21.27 18.86 5.07
C LEU A 137 -21.85 19.96 4.18
N LYS A 138 -22.55 19.56 3.12
CA LYS A 138 -23.50 20.41 2.41
C LYS A 138 -24.88 19.85 2.68
N ASP A 139 -25.35 20.03 3.92
CA ASP A 139 -26.78 20.04 4.27
C ASP A 139 -26.93 20.46 5.73
N SER A 140 -26.81 21.76 5.99
CA SER A 140 -27.68 22.45 6.94
C SER A 140 -27.54 23.95 6.72
N LEU A 141 -28.68 24.56 6.44
CA LEU A 141 -28.88 25.97 6.19
C LEU A 141 -28.49 26.83 7.41
N SER A 142 -28.01 28.05 7.11
CA SER A 142 -27.55 29.16 7.97
C SER A 142 -28.60 29.70 8.98
N PRO A 143 -28.40 30.87 9.66
CA PRO A 143 -27.20 31.68 9.97
C PRO A 143 -27.15 32.15 11.45
N SER A 144 -25.97 32.58 11.95
CA SER A 144 -25.76 33.88 12.65
C SER A 144 -24.33 33.99 13.17
N GLU A 145 -23.81 35.21 13.08
CA GLU A 145 -22.48 35.67 13.46
C GLU A 145 -22.11 35.43 14.93
N GLU A 146 -20.86 35.04 15.19
CA GLU A 146 -20.04 35.71 16.20
C GLU A 146 -18.55 35.54 15.86
N VAL A 147 -17.85 36.67 15.79
CA VAL A 147 -16.42 36.76 15.49
C VAL A 147 -15.64 36.33 16.74
N ILE A 148 -14.92 35.21 16.67
CA ILE A 148 -13.92 34.84 17.67
C ILE A 148 -12.60 34.54 16.95
N THR A 149 -11.58 35.31 17.34
CA THR A 149 -10.16 35.17 17.00
C THR A 149 -9.70 33.71 17.03
N VAL A 150 -9.23 33.21 15.89
CA VAL A 150 -8.62 31.87 15.74
C VAL A 150 -7.21 31.89 16.34
N PRO A 151 -6.92 31.13 17.41
CA PRO A 151 -5.55 30.78 17.77
C PRO A 151 -5.03 29.74 16.75
N LEU A 152 -3.73 29.75 16.48
CA LEU A 152 -3.04 28.82 15.59
C LEU A 152 -3.61 27.40 15.66
N ALA A 153 -3.97 26.86 14.49
CA ALA A 153 -4.53 25.53 14.32
C ALA A 153 -3.67 24.45 15.00
N ASP A 154 -4.30 23.72 15.92
CA ASP A 154 -3.80 22.44 16.41
C ASP A 154 -3.63 21.46 15.24
N PRO A 155 -2.57 20.62 15.24
CA PRO A 155 -2.45 19.55 14.25
C PRO A 155 -3.65 18.61 14.37
N ALA A 156 -4.29 18.35 13.24
CA ALA A 156 -5.50 17.55 13.11
C ALA A 156 -5.46 16.25 13.94
N PRO A 157 -6.57 15.84 14.59
CA PRO A 157 -6.62 14.59 15.34
C PRO A 157 -6.29 13.42 14.43
N GLN A 158 -5.15 12.78 14.68
CA GLN A 158 -4.79 11.51 14.05
C GLN A 158 -5.89 10.51 14.41
N ALA A 159 -6.49 9.86 13.41
CA ALA A 159 -7.49 8.82 13.61
C ALA A 159 -7.03 7.84 14.71
N PRO A 160 -7.91 7.41 15.63
CA PRO A 160 -7.52 6.67 16.81
C PRO A 160 -6.64 5.49 16.40
N ALA A 161 -5.41 5.50 16.89
CA ALA A 161 -4.46 4.44 16.64
C ALA A 161 -5.08 3.15 17.18
N VAL A 162 -5.33 2.18 16.30
CA VAL A 162 -5.65 0.83 16.75
C VAL A 162 -4.38 0.35 17.47
N THR A 163 -4.43 0.37 18.80
CA THR A 163 -3.37 -0.13 19.67
C THR A 163 -3.52 -1.64 19.77
N GLY A 164 -2.44 -2.37 19.50
CA GLY A 164 -2.42 -3.82 19.66
C GLY A 164 -1.92 -4.22 21.06
N GLU A 165 -2.01 -5.51 21.39
CA GLU A 165 -1.61 -6.06 22.71
C GLU A 165 -0.13 -5.77 23.02
N LEU A 166 0.70 -5.67 21.98
CA LEU A 166 2.15 -5.56 22.08
C LEU A 166 2.68 -4.16 21.74
N THR A 167 1.81 -3.14 21.66
CA THR A 167 2.20 -1.74 21.37
C THR A 167 3.35 -1.25 22.28
N VAL A 168 3.27 -1.49 23.60
CA VAL A 168 4.31 -1.05 24.55
C VAL A 168 5.64 -1.78 24.32
N GLN A 169 5.60 -3.09 24.05
CA GLN A 169 6.80 -3.88 23.76
C GLN A 169 7.47 -3.40 22.47
N VAL A 170 6.67 -3.06 21.45
CA VAL A 170 7.16 -2.50 20.19
C VAL A 170 7.81 -1.14 20.39
N GLU A 171 7.23 -0.26 21.19
CA GLU A 171 7.82 1.05 21.49
C GLU A 171 9.17 0.91 22.23
N GLN A 172 9.26 -0.02 23.18
CA GLN A 172 10.52 -0.31 23.87
C GLN A 172 11.57 -0.86 22.90
N LEU A 173 11.20 -1.79 22.04
CA LEU A 173 12.09 -2.36 21.02
C LEU A 173 12.53 -1.30 20.00
N ALA A 174 11.63 -0.38 19.62
CA ALA A 174 11.96 0.73 18.75
C ALA A 174 13.08 1.59 19.33
N ARG A 175 12.97 1.96 20.62
CA ARG A 175 14.02 2.71 21.33
C ARG A 175 15.34 1.95 21.38
N GLN A 176 15.30 0.64 21.64
CA GLN A 176 16.50 -0.21 21.63
C GLN A 176 17.18 -0.27 20.25
N SER A 177 16.39 -0.18 19.17
CA SER A 177 16.88 -0.19 17.80
C SER A 177 17.32 1.19 17.27
N GLY A 178 17.37 2.21 18.13
CA GLY A 178 17.77 3.58 17.78
C GLY A 178 16.64 4.46 17.22
N CYS A 179 15.39 3.97 17.20
CA CYS A 179 14.23 4.76 16.83
C CYS A 179 13.61 5.39 18.08
N GLN A 180 13.69 6.72 18.21
CA GLN A 180 12.91 7.46 19.23
C GLN A 180 11.50 7.70 18.68
N PRO A 181 10.46 7.02 19.20
CA PRO A 181 9.11 7.13 18.65
C PRO A 181 8.53 8.53 18.91
N THR A 182 7.98 9.18 17.88
CA THR A 182 7.26 10.47 17.99
C THR A 182 5.77 10.29 18.31
N SER A 183 5.25 9.08 18.12
CA SER A 183 3.88 8.69 18.40
C SER A 183 3.85 7.25 18.90
N ALA A 184 2.72 6.84 19.48
CA ALA A 184 2.52 5.44 19.87
C ALA A 184 2.64 4.50 18.65
N ALA A 185 3.11 3.27 18.90
CA ALA A 185 3.22 2.27 17.84
C ALA A 185 1.82 1.83 17.38
N ARG A 186 1.58 1.95 16.06
CA ARG A 186 0.28 1.68 15.45
C ARG A 186 0.22 0.25 14.92
N LEU A 187 -0.81 -0.50 15.30
CA LEU A 187 -1.09 -1.80 14.70
C LEU A 187 -1.55 -1.58 13.26
N ILE A 188 -0.85 -2.17 12.30
CA ILE A 188 -1.18 -2.07 10.87
C ILE A 188 -1.71 -3.38 10.28
N ALA A 189 -1.46 -4.52 10.94
CA ALA A 189 -2.06 -5.80 10.61
C ALA A 189 -2.05 -6.76 11.80
N LYS A 190 -3.06 -7.63 11.87
CA LYS A 190 -3.18 -8.69 12.87
C LYS A 190 -3.75 -9.96 12.21
N THR A 191 -3.08 -11.08 12.44
CA THR A 191 -3.54 -12.43 12.09
C THR A 191 -3.62 -13.28 13.38
N THR A 192 -3.96 -14.56 13.26
CA THR A 192 -4.11 -15.48 14.40
C THR A 192 -2.83 -15.72 15.21
N GLY A 193 -1.65 -15.33 14.70
CA GLY A 193 -0.38 -15.50 15.40
C GLY A 193 0.66 -14.41 15.15
N VAL A 194 0.33 -13.40 14.32
CA VAL A 194 1.26 -12.35 13.93
C VAL A 194 0.59 -10.98 14.04
N GLU A 195 1.25 -10.06 14.73
CA GLU A 195 0.90 -8.65 14.73
C GLU A 195 2.02 -7.86 14.04
N THR A 196 1.65 -6.96 13.13
CA THR A 196 2.59 -6.04 12.46
C THR A 196 2.29 -4.62 12.90
N TYR A 197 3.31 -3.93 13.37
CA TYR A 197 3.25 -2.57 13.89
C TYR A 197 4.10 -1.62 13.06
N GLN A 198 3.70 -0.35 13.04
CA GLN A 198 4.44 0.76 12.46
C GLN A 198 4.66 1.82 13.52
N THR A 199 5.88 2.33 13.61
CA THR A 199 6.21 3.49 14.45
C THR A 199 6.88 4.57 13.61
N SER A 200 6.59 5.82 13.92
CA SER A 200 7.29 6.98 13.36
C SER A 200 8.41 7.39 14.30
N CYS A 201 9.63 7.54 13.79
CA CYS A 201 10.81 7.94 14.53
C CYS A 201 11.06 9.45 14.42
N GLN A 202 11.75 10.05 15.39
CA GLN A 202 12.07 11.49 15.39
C GLN A 202 12.86 11.97 14.17
N ASN A 203 13.67 11.11 13.57
CA ASN A 203 14.40 11.40 12.33
C ASN A 203 13.51 11.35 11.07
N GLY A 204 12.19 11.22 11.22
CA GLY A 204 11.23 11.11 10.11
C GLY A 204 11.22 9.75 9.42
N GLN A 205 12.01 8.77 9.89
CA GLN A 205 11.93 7.39 9.42
C GLN A 205 10.73 6.69 10.03
N GLN A 206 10.25 5.64 9.36
CA GLN A 206 9.27 4.73 9.92
C GLN A 206 9.92 3.37 10.11
N ALA A 207 9.76 2.79 11.30
CA ALA A 207 10.21 1.42 11.57
C ALA A 207 9.01 0.49 11.64
N LEU A 208 9.17 -0.72 11.08
CA LEU A 208 8.19 -1.78 11.12
C LEU A 208 8.62 -2.86 12.10
N PHE A 209 7.65 -3.41 12.82
CA PHE A 209 7.89 -4.48 13.78
C PHE A 209 6.92 -5.60 13.52
N LYS A 210 7.42 -6.83 13.62
CA LYS A 210 6.63 -8.05 13.53
C LYS A 210 6.71 -8.76 14.86
N CYS A 211 5.56 -9.07 15.43
CA CYS A 211 5.45 -9.82 16.67
C CYS A 211 4.77 -11.16 16.38
N GLU A 212 5.50 -12.25 16.59
CA GLU A 212 4.99 -13.63 16.47
C GLU A 212 5.06 -14.29 17.84
N MET A 213 3.97 -14.87 18.34
CA MET A 213 3.96 -15.55 19.65
C MET A 213 4.53 -14.67 20.80
N ARG A 214 4.22 -13.37 20.81
CA ARG A 214 4.76 -12.36 21.76
C ARG A 214 6.26 -12.09 21.67
N GLN A 215 6.92 -12.54 20.62
CA GLN A 215 8.30 -12.19 20.29
C GLN A 215 8.31 -11.17 19.17
N CYS A 216 8.66 -9.92 19.50
CA CYS A 216 8.76 -8.83 18.54
C CYS A 216 10.19 -8.71 17.99
N ARG A 217 10.28 -8.45 16.68
CA ARG A 217 11.53 -8.10 16.00
C ARG A 217 11.32 -6.94 15.04
N ARG A 218 12.36 -6.15 14.82
CA ARG A 218 12.36 -5.12 13.77
C ARG A 218 12.43 -5.80 12.40
N LEU A 219 11.70 -5.24 11.44
CA LEU A 219 11.86 -5.54 10.03
C LEU A 219 12.73 -4.41 9.45
N ASP A 220 13.86 -4.77 8.85
CA ASP A 220 14.77 -3.80 8.20
C ASP A 220 14.24 -3.36 6.82
#